data_AF-A0A3P1W9T8-F1
#
_entry.id   AF-A0A3P1W9T8-F1
#
_cell.length_a   1.000
_cell.length_b   1.000
_cell.length_c   1.000
_cell.angle_alpha   90.00
_cell.angle_beta   90.00
_cell.angle_gamma   90.00
#
_symmetry.space_group_name_H-M   'P 1'
#
loop_
_entity.id
_entity.type
_entity.pdbx_description
1 polymer ?
#
loop_
_entity_poly.entity_id
_entity_poly.type
_entity_poly.pdbx_seq_one_letter_code
_entity_poly.pdbx_strand_id
1 'polypeptide(L)' 'MKPVESSSFAPLSRRSLADQQPDRAGHADPSQAFGIAINALTMARYHLLQGDERTAERKACAALQALRQISPASELQFNT' A
#
# COMPACT_ATOMS: atom_id res chain seq x y z
N MET A 1 -29.24 -29.27 24.63
CA MET A 1 -28.14 -28.30 24.53
C MET A 1 -27.42 -28.54 23.21
N LYS A 2 -27.39 -27.56 22.30
CA LYS A 2 -26.70 -27.68 21.01
C LYS A 2 -25.31 -27.02 21.14
N PRO A 3 -24.23 -27.61 20.62
CA PRO A 3 -22.92 -26.97 20.66
C PRO A 3 -22.93 -25.74 19.76
N VAL A 4 -22.43 -24.63 20.30
CA VAL A 4 -22.22 -23.38 19.59
C VAL A 4 -21.08 -23.59 18.59
N GLU A 5 -21.35 -23.40 17.31
CA GLU A 5 -20.30 -23.47 16.29
C GLU A 5 -19.39 -22.25 16.46
N SER A 6 -18.18 -22.53 16.93
CA SER A 6 -17.11 -21.55 17.04
C SER A 6 -16.78 -21.06 15.63
N SER A 7 -17.17 -19.82 15.31
CA SER A 7 -16.85 -19.18 14.04
C SER A 7 -15.33 -19.04 13.95
N SER A 8 -14.71 -19.97 13.24
CA SER A 8 -13.28 -19.98 12.96
C SER A 8 -12.97 -18.75 12.13
N PHE A 9 -12.16 -17.85 12.67
CA PHE A 9 -11.58 -16.74 11.94
C PHE A 9 -10.81 -17.35 10.76
N ALA A 10 -11.33 -17.20 9.55
CA ALA A 10 -10.61 -17.61 8.35
C ALA A 10 -9.26 -16.86 8.35
N PRO A 11 -8.12 -17.55 8.27
CA PRO A 11 -6.86 -16.85 8.08
C PRO A 11 -6.97 -16.14 6.73
N LEU A 12 -7.11 -14.81 6.78
CA LEU A 12 -6.96 -13.96 5.61
C LEU A 12 -5.65 -14.37 4.95
N SER A 13 -5.77 -15.01 3.79
CA SER A 13 -4.66 -15.50 3.00
C SER A 13 -3.57 -14.45 3.01
N ARG A 14 -2.43 -14.76 3.63
CA ARG A 14 -1.17 -14.03 3.44
C ARG A 14 -0.87 -14.10 1.96
N ARG A 15 -1.42 -13.18 1.18
CA ARG A 15 -1.00 -12.94 -0.19
C ARG A 15 0.43 -12.48 -0.06
N SER A 16 1.35 -13.35 -0.45
CA SER A 16 2.78 -13.06 -0.46
C SER A 16 2.99 -11.86 -1.38
N LEU A 17 3.16 -10.69 -0.79
CA LEU A 17 3.42 -9.42 -1.49
C LEU A 17 4.80 -9.40 -2.18
N ALA A 18 5.57 -10.49 -2.06
CA ALA A 18 6.92 -10.62 -2.60
C ALA A 18 6.96 -10.91 -4.11
N ASP A 19 5.83 -11.24 -4.75
CA ASP A 19 5.77 -11.64 -6.17
C ASP A 19 5.12 -10.60 -7.11
N GLN A 20 4.78 -9.40 -6.62
CA GLN A 20 4.29 -8.35 -7.51
C GLN A 20 5.46 -7.65 -8.22
N GLN A 21 6.02 -8.35 -9.20
CA GLN A 21 6.80 -7.77 -10.28
C GLN A 21 5.95 -6.69 -10.98
N PRO A 22 6.49 -5.49 -11.28
CA PRO A 22 5.70 -4.43 -11.88
C PRO A 22 5.47 -4.77 -13.35
N ASP A 23 4.34 -5.41 -13.64
CA ASP A 23 3.92 -5.62 -15.02
C ASP A 23 3.41 -4.29 -15.59
N ARG A 24 4.19 -3.80 -16.56
CA ARG A 24 3.85 -2.91 -17.69
C ARG A 24 2.59 -2.03 -17.58
N ALA A 25 2.84 -0.73 -17.53
CA ALA A 25 2.30 0.29 -18.45
C ALA A 25 0.78 0.27 -18.80
N GLY A 26 -0.07 -0.15 -17.88
CA GLY A 26 -1.48 0.28 -17.80
C GLY A 26 -1.59 1.22 -16.60
N HIS A 27 -2.51 2.18 -16.63
CA HIS A 27 -2.75 3.08 -15.50
C HIS A 27 -2.82 2.26 -14.21
N ALA A 28 -1.87 2.48 -13.29
CA ALA A 28 -1.80 1.72 -12.06
C ALA A 28 -3.16 1.84 -11.37
N ASP A 29 -3.81 0.71 -11.10
CA ASP A 29 -5.09 0.69 -10.40
C ASP A 29 -4.93 1.53 -9.12
N PRO A 30 -5.77 2.54 -8.88
CA PRO A 30 -5.61 3.45 -7.75
C PRO A 30 -5.61 2.70 -6.41
N SER A 31 -6.31 1.57 -6.33
CA SER A 31 -6.33 0.68 -5.17
C SER A 31 -4.98 -0.04 -5.00
N GLN A 32 -4.37 -0.47 -6.09
CA GLN A 32 -3.04 -1.09 -6.07
C GLN A 32 -1.97 -0.09 -5.65
N ALA A 33 -1.98 1.12 -6.22
CA ALA A 33 -1.07 2.19 -5.84
C ALA A 33 -1.24 2.60 -4.36
N PHE A 34 -2.47 2.61 -3.85
CA PHE A 34 -2.75 2.87 -2.44
C PHE A 34 -2.19 1.76 -1.53
N GLY A 35 -2.36 0.50 -1.92
CA GLY A 35 -1.77 -0.65 -1.21
C GLY A 35 -0.25 -0.59 -1.16
N ILE A 36 0.39 -0.21 -2.28
CA ILE A 36 1.85 0.01 -2.36
C ILE A 36 2.28 1.12 -1.39
N ALA A 37 1.54 2.23 -1.35
CA ALA A 37 1.84 3.35 -0.46
C ALA A 37 1.77 2.96 1.04
N ILE A 38 0.71 2.24 1.44
CA ILE A 38 0.55 1.77 2.83
C ILE A 38 1.72 0.84 3.21
N ASN A 39 2.05 -0.11 2.34
CA ASN A 39 3.15 -1.05 2.60
C ASN A 39 4.48 -0.30 2.74
N ALA A 40 4.75 0.65 1.84
CA ALA A 40 5.97 1.45 1.87
C ALA A 40 6.06 2.32 3.15
N LEU A 41 4.96 2.93 3.61
CA LEU A 41 4.93 3.67 4.89
C LEU A 41 5.14 2.75 6.10
N THR A 42 4.54 1.55 6.08
CA THR A 42 4.73 0.55 7.13
C THR A 42 6.21 0.15 7.25
N MET A 43 6.88 -0.07 6.11
CA MET A 43 8.32 -0.34 6.07
C MET A 43 9.14 0.88 6.50
N ALA A 44 8.76 2.09 6.10
CA ALA A 44 9.44 3.31 6.53
C ALA A 44 9.44 3.44 8.06
N ARG A 45 8.29 3.23 8.70
CA ARG A 45 8.18 3.21 10.16
C ARG A 45 9.03 2.11 10.79
N TYR A 46 9.02 0.91 10.21
CA TYR A 46 9.86 -0.20 10.69
C TYR A 46 11.34 0.20 10.68
N HIS A 47 11.85 0.76 9.58
CA HIS A 47 13.26 1.17 9.48
C HIS A 47 13.61 2.33 10.42
N LEU A 48 12.70 3.30 10.60
CA LEU A 48 12.86 4.37 11.58
C LEU A 48 13.04 3.83 13.00
N LEU A 49 12.23 2.85 13.40
CA LEU A 49 12.33 2.23 14.72
C LEU A 49 13.63 1.42 14.92
N GLN A 50 14.27 1.00 13.83
CA GLN A 50 15.57 0.32 13.85
C GLN A 50 16.76 1.28 13.77
N GLY A 51 16.52 2.60 13.69
CA GLY A 51 17.57 3.61 13.54
C GLY A 51 18.14 3.74 12.11
N ASP A 52 17.54 3.10 11.12
CA ASP A 52 17.93 3.22 9.71
C ASP A 52 17.11 4.31 9.01
N GLU A 53 17.45 5.56 9.32
CA GLU A 53 16.76 6.75 8.79
C GLU A 53 16.82 6.85 7.26
N ARG A 54 17.96 6.50 6.66
CA ARG A 54 18.15 6.57 5.19
C ARG A 54 17.23 5.60 4.46
N THR A 55 17.07 4.38 4.97
CA THR A 55 16.14 3.42 4.35
C THR A 55 14.70 3.82 4.61
N ALA A 56 14.40 4.36 5.79
CA ALA A 56 13.07 4.87 6.10
C ALA A 56 12.64 6.01 5.17
N GLU A 57 13.52 6.98 4.93
CA GLU A 57 13.30 8.09 4.01
C GLU A 57 13.03 7.58 2.58
N ARG A 58 13.85 6.65 2.09
CA ARG A 58 13.64 6.04 0.76
C ARG A 58 12.28 5.36 0.65
N LYS A 59 11.85 4.64 1.69
CA LYS A 59 10.53 3.99 1.72
C LYS A 59 9.38 5.00 1.78
N ALA A 60 9.54 6.09 2.53
CA ALA A 60 8.58 7.19 2.56
C ALA A 60 8.45 7.88 1.19
N CYS A 61 9.58 8.13 0.50
CA CYS A 61 9.58 8.67 -0.86
C CYS A 61 8.87 7.75 -1.86
N ALA A 62 9.09 6.43 -1.77
CA ALA A 62 8.38 5.46 -2.62
C ALA A 62 6.86 5.48 -2.37
N ALA A 63 6.43 5.63 -1.11
CA ALA A 63 5.01 5.78 -0.79
C ALA A 63 4.41 7.04 -1.41
N LEU A 64 5.11 8.18 -1.32
CA LEU A 64 4.67 9.44 -1.92
C LEU A 64 4.57 9.35 -3.44
N GLN A 65 5.51 8.67 -4.10
CA GLN A 65 5.45 8.45 -5.54
C GLN A 65 4.23 7.61 -5.93
N ALA A 66 3.91 6.55 -5.18
CA ALA A 66 2.72 5.75 -5.42
C ALA A 66 1.42 6.56 -5.22
N LEU A 67 1.34 7.38 -4.17
CA LEU A 67 0.17 8.25 -3.93
C LEU A 67 -0.03 9.30 -5.04
N ARG A 68 1.07 9.83 -5.61
CA ARG A 68 1.01 10.76 -6.74
C ARG A 68 0.46 10.12 -8.02
N GLN A 69 0.52 8.80 -8.15
CA GLN A 69 -0.10 8.10 -9.28
C GLN A 69 -1.63 8.02 -9.15
N ILE A 70 -2.15 8.13 -7.92
CA ILE A 70 -3.58 8.07 -7.61
C ILE A 70 -4.23 9.46 -7.77
N SER A 71 -3.49 10.52 -7.47
CA SER A 71 -3.96 11.89 -7.57
C SER A 71 -3.42 12.54 -8.85
N PRO A 72 -4.15 12.51 -9.98
CA PRO A 72 -3.85 13.43 -11.05
C PRO A 72 -4.05 14.84 -10.48
N ALA A 73 -3.07 15.73 -10.65
CA ALA A 73 -3.18 17.14 -10.28
C ALA A 73 -4.19 17.92 -11.16
N SER A 74 -5.28 17.28 -11.58
CA SER A 74 -6.13 17.74 -12.66
C SER A 74 -7.55 17.22 -12.45
N GLU A 75 -8.30 17.91 -11.59
CA GLU A 75 -9.75 18.11 -11.73
C GLU A 75 -10.23 19.25 -10.79
N LEU A 76 -9.54 20.39 -10.85
CA LEU A 76 -10.15 21.68 -10.58
C LEU A 76 -10.37 22.38 -11.93
N GLN A 77 -11.09 21.72 -12.84
CA GLN A 77 -11.77 22.46 -13.90
C GLN A 77 -12.98 23.13 -13.25
N PHE A 78 -12.78 24.32 -12.70
CA PHE A 78 -13.88 25.23 -12.45
C PHE A 78 -14.46 25.58 -13.83
N ASN A 79 -15.63 25.02 -14.16
CA ASN A 79 -16.42 25.44 -15.30
C ASN A 79 -16.59 26.97 -15.26
N THR A 80 -16.08 27.63 -16.30
CA THR A 80 -16.42 29.01 -16.67
C THR A 80 -17.90 29.17 -16.98
#